data_AF-R0HNJ6-F1
#
_entry.id   AF-R0HNJ6-F1
#
_cell.length_a   1.000
_cell.length_b   1.000
_cell.length_c   1.000
_cell.angle_alpha   90.00
_cell.angle_beta   90.00
_cell.angle_gamma   90.00
#
_symmetry.space_group_name_H-M   'P 1'
#
loop_
_entity.id
_entity.type
_entity.pdbx_description
1 polymer ?
#
loop_
_entity_poly.entity_id
_entity_poly.type
_entity_poly.pdbx_seq_one_letter_code
_entity_poly.pdbx_strand_id
1 'polypeptide(L)'
;METRNQVKKKIFEIFKEFMMGIAELEELGNAANSFLLRFQQALNETALAIETATKFSIQLDKDTSDEELRQATCDEENETVHFSQEHEVTEYATLIAVVYSMMKQNYVMQEKIVRSLSLKSSSGELETYSLMWSLRPFVEDEIVNRAWKWIY
;
A
#
# COMPACT_ATOMS: atom_id res chain seq x y z
N MET A 1 -15.06 12.26 -39.87
CA MET A 1 -15.19 12.82 -38.51
C MET A 1 -14.99 11.73 -37.46
N GLU A 2 -15.61 10.55 -37.63
CA GLU A 2 -15.52 9.38 -36.73
C GLU A 2 -14.10 9.01 -36.26
N THR A 3 -13.10 9.10 -37.14
CA THR A 3 -11.70 8.73 -36.83
C THR A 3 -11.16 9.44 -35.58
N ARG A 4 -11.55 10.71 -35.35
CA ARG A 4 -11.15 11.45 -34.14
C ARG A 4 -11.82 10.88 -32.89
N ASN A 5 -13.11 10.52 -32.97
CA ASN A 5 -13.86 9.98 -31.84
C ASN A 5 -13.45 8.53 -31.53
N GLN A 6 -13.07 7.74 -32.55
CA GLN A 6 -12.45 6.42 -32.36
C GLN A 6 -11.09 6.53 -31.66
N VAL A 7 -10.27 7.54 -32.00
CA VAL A 7 -9.00 7.81 -31.30
C VAL A 7 -9.23 8.31 -29.86
N LYS A 8 -10.19 9.24 -29.64
CA LYS A 8 -10.65 9.63 -28.29
C LYS A 8 -10.94 8.38 -27.44
N LYS A 9 -11.83 7.51 -27.94
CA LYS A 9 -12.25 6.31 -27.20
C LYS A 9 -11.08 5.37 -26.91
N LYS A 10 -10.20 5.08 -27.87
CA LYS A 10 -9.04 4.19 -27.62
C LYS A 10 -8.11 4.71 -26.54
N ILE A 11 -7.82 6.01 -26.51
CA ILE A 11 -6.95 6.62 -25.51
C ILE A 11 -7.62 6.63 -24.12
N PHE A 12 -8.94 6.82 -24.09
CA PHE A 12 -9.76 6.71 -22.89
C PHE A 12 -9.78 5.30 -22.28
N GLU A 13 -9.99 4.24 -23.07
CA GLU A 13 -9.95 2.88 -22.52
C GLU A 13 -8.55 2.54 -21.98
N ILE A 14 -7.47 2.94 -22.69
CA ILE A 14 -6.08 2.76 -22.22
C ILE A 14 -5.84 3.49 -20.88
N PHE A 15 -6.33 4.72 -20.74
CA PHE A 15 -6.26 5.48 -19.48
C PHE A 15 -7.01 4.75 -18.35
N LYS A 16 -8.19 4.23 -18.64
CA LYS A 16 -9.01 3.49 -17.68
C LYS A 16 -8.35 2.17 -17.23
N GLU A 17 -7.88 1.36 -18.17
CA GLU A 17 -7.13 0.13 -17.89
C GLU A 17 -5.88 0.41 -17.04
N PHE A 18 -5.13 1.46 -17.38
CA PHE A 18 -3.93 1.87 -16.62
C PHE A 18 -4.25 2.28 -15.18
N MET A 19 -5.30 3.06 -14.96
CA MET A 19 -5.71 3.47 -13.62
C MET A 19 -6.30 2.31 -12.80
N MET A 20 -7.09 1.42 -13.42
CA MET A 20 -7.54 0.18 -12.76
C MET A 20 -6.35 -0.65 -12.24
N GLY A 21 -5.29 -0.80 -13.05
CA GLY A 21 -4.05 -1.46 -12.62
C GLY A 21 -3.30 -0.75 -11.47
N ILE A 22 -3.51 0.56 -11.28
CA ILE A 22 -2.99 1.29 -10.10
C ILE A 22 -3.78 0.91 -8.83
N ALA A 23 -5.11 0.79 -8.91
CA ALA A 23 -5.92 0.34 -7.77
C ALA A 23 -5.55 -1.08 -7.35
N GLU A 24 -5.41 -2.02 -8.29
CA GLU A 24 -4.97 -3.40 -8.02
C GLU A 24 -3.57 -3.45 -7.35
N LEU A 25 -2.65 -2.58 -7.76
CA LEU A 25 -1.32 -2.45 -7.14
C LEU A 25 -1.37 -1.82 -5.74
N GLU A 26 -2.29 -0.89 -5.49
CA GLU A 26 -2.51 -0.27 -4.18
C GLU A 26 -3.13 -1.27 -3.19
N GLU A 27 -4.15 -2.03 -3.60
CA GLU A 27 -4.71 -3.13 -2.82
C GLU A 27 -3.65 -4.18 -2.46
N LEU A 28 -2.83 -4.60 -3.44
CA LEU A 28 -1.73 -5.55 -3.22
C LEU A 28 -0.67 -4.98 -2.26
N GLY A 29 -0.33 -3.70 -2.38
CA GLY A 29 0.59 -3.01 -1.48
C GLY A 29 0.06 -2.96 -0.04
N ASN A 30 -1.23 -2.68 0.14
CA ASN A 30 -1.89 -2.66 1.45
C ASN A 30 -1.95 -4.07 2.08
N ALA A 31 -2.26 -5.10 1.29
CA ALA A 31 -2.22 -6.49 1.74
C ALA A 31 -0.80 -6.93 2.16
N ALA A 32 0.23 -6.55 1.40
CA ALA A 32 1.63 -6.84 1.72
C ALA A 32 2.09 -6.13 3.01
N ASN A 33 1.72 -4.85 3.20
CA ASN A 33 2.06 -4.11 4.42
C ASN A 33 1.37 -4.70 5.66
N SER A 34 0.08 -5.08 5.55
CA SER A 34 -0.65 -5.79 6.61
C SER A 34 0.01 -7.13 6.99
N PHE A 35 0.49 -7.89 6.01
CA PHE A 35 1.25 -9.13 6.26
C PHE A 35 2.58 -8.85 6.98
N LEU A 36 3.35 -7.84 6.56
CA LEU A 36 4.62 -7.47 7.18
C LEU A 36 4.45 -7.04 8.64
N LEU A 37 3.46 -6.20 8.94
CA LEU A 37 3.15 -5.76 10.32
C LEU A 37 2.79 -6.95 11.22
N ARG A 38 1.96 -7.88 10.74
CA ARG A 38 1.60 -9.11 11.47
C ARG A 38 2.80 -10.04 11.68
N PHE A 39 3.72 -10.12 10.72
CA PHE A 39 4.95 -10.90 10.86
C PHE A 39 5.92 -10.26 11.87
N GLN A 40 6.06 -8.93 11.87
CA GLN A 40 6.84 -8.20 12.87
C GLN A 40 6.25 -8.38 14.29
N GLN A 41 4.93 -8.35 14.44
CA GLN A 41 4.26 -8.69 15.70
C GLN A 41 4.60 -10.11 16.15
N ALA A 42 4.45 -11.12 15.28
CA ALA A 42 4.75 -12.51 15.62
C ALA A 42 6.24 -12.74 15.98
N LEU A 43 7.17 -12.00 15.36
CA LEU A 43 8.58 -12.00 15.74
C LEU A 43 8.81 -11.41 17.14
N ASN A 44 8.14 -10.31 17.47
CA ASN A 44 8.22 -9.68 18.80
C ASN A 44 7.61 -10.59 19.88
N GLU A 45 6.46 -11.22 19.63
CA GLU A 45 5.84 -12.21 20.50
C GLU A 45 6.77 -13.43 20.71
N THR A 46 7.41 -13.91 19.64
CA THR A 46 8.41 -15.00 19.71
C THR A 46 9.63 -14.58 20.52
N ALA A 47 10.14 -13.35 20.36
CA ALA A 47 11.26 -12.84 21.14
C ALA A 47 10.91 -12.71 22.64
N LEU A 48 9.72 -12.21 22.96
CA LEU A 48 9.20 -12.15 24.34
C LEU A 48 9.00 -13.54 24.93
N ALA A 49 8.53 -14.52 24.15
CA ALA A 49 8.42 -15.91 24.59
C ALA A 49 9.80 -16.54 24.86
N ILE A 50 10.82 -16.25 24.04
CA ILE A 50 12.20 -16.69 24.24
C ILE A 50 12.82 -16.04 25.48
N GLU A 51 12.65 -14.73 25.68
CA GLU A 51 13.09 -14.04 26.90
C GLU A 51 12.40 -14.66 28.13
N THR A 52 11.08 -14.84 28.05
CA THR A 52 10.26 -15.42 29.13
C THR A 52 10.68 -16.85 29.46
N ALA A 53 10.90 -17.72 28.47
CA ALA A 53 11.39 -19.09 28.68
C ALA A 53 12.83 -19.12 29.23
N THR A 54 13.70 -18.21 28.79
CA THR A 54 15.05 -18.04 29.34
C THR A 54 14.98 -17.57 30.80
N LYS A 55 14.08 -16.64 31.11
CA LYS A 55 13.83 -16.11 32.44
C LYS A 55 13.18 -17.14 33.35
N PHE A 56 12.28 -18.01 32.88
CA PHE A 56 11.76 -19.14 33.64
C PHE A 56 12.81 -20.24 33.85
N SER A 57 13.74 -20.43 32.90
CA SER A 57 14.90 -21.30 33.10
C SER A 57 15.85 -20.80 34.20
N ILE A 58 15.77 -19.50 34.54
CA ILE A 58 16.48 -18.85 35.66
C ILE A 58 15.60 -18.76 36.92
N GLN A 59 14.27 -18.64 36.76
CA GLN A 59 13.27 -18.53 37.84
C GLN A 59 12.57 -19.88 38.16
N LEU A 60 13.19 -21.02 37.89
CA LEU A 60 12.72 -22.34 38.36
C LEU A 60 12.99 -22.55 39.86
N ASP A 61 12.69 -21.50 40.64
CA ASP A 61 12.70 -21.36 42.09
C ASP A 61 11.50 -20.49 42.57
N LYS A 62 10.60 -20.06 41.65
CA LYS A 62 9.29 -19.46 42.00
C LYS A 62 8.21 -19.46 40.89
N ASP A 63 7.05 -19.94 41.29
CA ASP A 63 5.73 -20.07 40.61
C ASP A 63 5.13 -18.75 40.03
N THR A 64 4.48 -18.72 38.84
CA THR A 64 3.10 -19.17 38.43
C THR A 64 2.03 -18.10 38.78
N SER A 65 1.02 -17.63 37.99
CA SER A 65 0.29 -18.07 36.75
C SER A 65 -0.46 -16.90 36.00
N ASP A 66 -0.75 -17.05 34.69
CA ASP A 66 -2.03 -16.86 33.87
C ASP A 66 -2.95 -15.60 34.02
N GLU A 67 -3.90 -15.17 33.14
CA GLU A 67 -4.38 -15.28 31.70
C GLU A 67 -5.53 -14.18 31.54
N GLU A 68 -6.17 -13.68 30.45
CA GLU A 68 -6.38 -13.95 28.99
C GLU A 68 -6.07 -12.69 28.11
N LEU A 69 -7.04 -12.19 27.31
CA LEU A 69 -6.98 -11.16 26.24
C LEU A 69 -8.42 -10.62 25.98
N ARG A 70 -8.62 -9.46 25.33
CA ARG A 70 -9.67 -9.21 24.29
C ARG A 70 -9.63 -7.79 23.71
N GLN A 71 -10.20 -7.62 22.50
CA GLN A 71 -10.14 -6.40 21.69
C GLN A 71 -11.52 -6.02 21.10
N ALA A 72 -11.61 -4.83 20.47
CA ALA A 72 -12.83 -4.09 20.15
C ALA A 72 -13.46 -4.37 18.76
N THR A 73 -14.61 -3.72 18.50
CA THR A 73 -15.20 -3.52 17.16
C THR A 73 -15.81 -2.11 17.03
N CYS A 74 -15.67 -1.50 15.84
CA CYS A 74 -16.47 -0.38 15.32
C CYS A 74 -16.57 -0.54 13.80
N ASP A 75 -17.73 -0.26 13.22
CA ASP A 75 -17.98 -0.27 11.76
C ASP A 75 -18.50 1.12 11.32
N GLU A 76 -18.20 1.53 10.08
CA GLU A 76 -18.80 2.69 9.39
C GLU A 76 -19.13 2.33 7.93
N GLU A 77 -20.04 3.09 7.30
CA GLU A 77 -20.73 2.70 6.06
C GLU A 77 -20.33 3.50 4.80
N ASN A 78 -20.53 2.85 3.64
CA ASN A 78 -21.27 3.34 2.46
C ASN A 78 -20.59 3.93 1.19
N GLU A 79 -21.08 3.38 0.05
CA GLU A 79 -21.36 3.92 -1.30
C GLU A 79 -20.43 4.90 -2.07
N THR A 80 -19.73 4.37 -3.09
CA THR A 80 -19.90 4.53 -4.57
C THR A 80 -20.61 5.76 -5.21
N VAL A 81 -20.49 5.90 -6.57
CA VAL A 81 -21.32 6.74 -7.54
C VAL A 81 -20.80 8.20 -7.76
N HIS A 82 -20.67 8.80 -8.97
CA HIS A 82 -20.75 8.34 -10.38
C HIS A 82 -20.00 9.26 -11.38
N PHE A 83 -19.49 8.65 -12.45
CA PHE A 83 -18.68 9.21 -13.54
C PHE A 83 -19.39 10.15 -14.54
N SER A 84 -18.79 11.33 -14.84
CA SER A 84 -18.62 11.89 -16.22
C SER A 84 -17.96 13.28 -16.31
N GLN A 85 -16.83 13.40 -17.03
CA GLN A 85 -16.38 14.67 -17.64
C GLN A 85 -15.65 14.40 -18.99
N GLU A 86 -16.12 15.01 -20.09
CA GLU A 86 -15.65 14.67 -21.46
C GLU A 86 -14.36 15.41 -21.87
N HIS A 87 -13.23 15.00 -21.30
CA HIS A 87 -11.92 15.62 -21.55
C HIS A 87 -11.39 15.50 -22.99
N GLU A 88 -10.41 16.36 -23.32
CA GLU A 88 -9.68 16.30 -24.59
C GLU A 88 -8.59 15.22 -24.58
N VAL A 89 -8.22 14.75 -25.78
CA VAL A 89 -7.17 13.73 -25.97
C VAL A 89 -5.83 14.17 -25.37
N THR A 90 -5.51 15.45 -25.51
CA THR A 90 -4.30 16.07 -24.96
C THR A 90 -4.29 15.99 -23.43
N GLU A 91 -5.44 16.21 -22.79
CA GLU A 91 -5.58 16.17 -21.33
C GLU A 91 -5.38 14.74 -20.80
N TYR A 92 -6.05 13.75 -21.41
CA TYR A 92 -5.82 12.33 -21.09
C TYR A 92 -4.35 11.94 -21.28
N ALA A 93 -3.74 12.28 -22.42
CA ALA A 93 -2.34 11.95 -22.71
C ALA A 93 -1.35 12.59 -21.71
N THR A 94 -1.59 13.85 -21.32
CA THR A 94 -0.81 14.52 -20.28
C THR A 94 -0.99 13.86 -18.92
N LEU A 95 -2.21 13.52 -18.51
CA LEU A 95 -2.46 12.92 -17.19
C LEU A 95 -1.91 11.49 -17.10
N ILE A 96 -2.04 10.67 -18.15
CA ILE A 96 -1.35 9.38 -18.28
C ILE A 96 0.16 9.56 -18.07
N ALA A 97 0.78 10.50 -18.80
CA ALA A 97 2.23 10.68 -18.75
C ALA A 97 2.74 11.14 -17.37
N VAL A 98 1.98 12.00 -16.68
CA VAL A 98 2.28 12.46 -15.32
C VAL A 98 2.14 11.32 -14.32
N VAL A 99 0.97 10.65 -14.26
CA VAL A 99 0.73 9.53 -13.32
C VAL A 99 1.69 8.36 -13.57
N TYR A 100 1.98 8.01 -14.83
CA TYR A 100 3.02 7.03 -15.16
C TYR A 100 4.39 7.42 -14.60
N SER A 101 4.78 8.69 -14.70
CA SER A 101 6.09 9.16 -14.22
C SER A 101 6.19 9.15 -12.70
N MET A 102 5.09 9.44 -12.00
CA MET A 102 4.95 9.34 -10.53
C MET A 102 5.06 7.89 -10.07
N MET A 103 4.19 7.02 -10.61
CA MET A 103 4.14 5.59 -10.25
C MET A 103 5.45 4.86 -10.57
N LYS A 104 6.13 5.22 -11.68
CA LYS A 104 7.45 4.67 -12.02
C LYS A 104 8.53 5.06 -11.02
N GLN A 105 8.51 6.28 -10.48
CA GLN A 105 9.46 6.69 -9.43
C GLN A 105 9.16 5.98 -8.11
N ASN A 106 7.89 5.88 -7.73
CA ASN A 106 7.47 5.15 -6.54
C ASN A 106 7.84 3.66 -6.61
N TYR A 107 7.59 3.01 -7.75
CA TYR A 107 8.03 1.63 -8.01
C TYR A 107 9.55 1.47 -7.90
N VAL A 108 10.34 2.34 -8.52
CA VAL A 108 11.82 2.27 -8.46
C VAL A 108 12.36 2.55 -7.04
N MET A 109 11.61 3.24 -6.18
CA MET A 109 11.93 3.34 -4.75
C MET A 109 11.58 2.04 -4.01
N GLN A 110 10.35 1.54 -4.13
CA GLN A 110 9.90 0.32 -3.48
C GLN A 110 10.74 -0.90 -3.88
N GLU A 111 11.11 -1.03 -5.15
CA GLU A 111 11.99 -2.09 -5.65
C GLU A 111 13.35 -2.08 -4.95
N LYS A 112 13.95 -0.89 -4.75
CA LYS A 112 15.22 -0.75 -4.02
C LYS A 112 15.08 -1.12 -2.55
N ILE A 113 14.01 -0.66 -1.89
CA ILE A 113 13.68 -0.97 -0.49
C ILE A 113 13.55 -2.50 -0.29
N VAL A 114 12.76 -3.17 -1.12
CA VAL A 114 12.57 -4.62 -1.08
C VAL A 114 13.88 -5.37 -1.35
N ARG A 115 14.75 -4.84 -2.21
CA ARG A 115 16.06 -5.43 -2.52
C ARG A 115 17.15 -5.14 -1.47
N SER A 116 16.94 -4.19 -0.55
CA SER A 116 17.83 -3.95 0.61
C SER A 116 17.38 -4.65 1.89
N LEU A 117 16.10 -5.01 2.01
CA LEU A 117 15.57 -5.78 3.14
C LEU A 117 16.22 -7.16 3.26
N SER A 118 16.56 -7.57 4.48
CA SER A 118 17.13 -8.89 4.77
C SER A 118 16.85 -9.33 6.22
N LEU A 119 17.15 -10.59 6.54
CA LEU A 119 17.12 -11.10 7.93
C LEU A 119 18.17 -10.44 8.87
N LYS A 120 18.94 -9.46 8.38
CA LYS A 120 19.87 -8.64 9.18
C LYS A 120 19.42 -7.20 9.34
N SER A 121 18.33 -6.78 8.68
CA SER A 121 17.76 -5.45 8.82
C SER A 121 17.21 -5.26 10.24
N SER A 122 17.50 -4.12 10.86
CA SER A 122 17.03 -3.75 12.18
C SER A 122 15.55 -3.35 12.18
N SER A 123 14.90 -3.36 13.35
CA SER A 123 13.50 -2.92 13.49
C SER A 123 13.32 -1.47 13.00
N GLY A 124 14.24 -0.57 13.36
CA GLY A 124 14.19 0.83 12.91
C GLY A 124 14.35 1.02 11.39
N GLU A 125 15.10 0.15 10.71
CA GLU A 125 15.13 0.13 9.24
C GLU A 125 13.79 -0.35 8.68
N LEU A 126 13.23 -1.44 9.21
CA LEU A 126 11.92 -1.97 8.78
C LEU A 126 10.77 -0.97 9.01
N GLU A 127 10.75 -0.31 10.17
CA GLU A 127 9.82 0.77 10.51
C GLU A 127 9.97 1.96 9.56
N THR A 128 11.21 2.37 9.24
CA THR A 128 11.49 3.43 8.26
C THR A 128 10.99 3.05 6.87
N TYR A 129 11.18 1.80 6.45
CA TYR A 129 10.71 1.30 5.16
C TYR A 129 9.18 1.20 5.09
N SER A 130 8.51 0.75 6.16
CA SER A 130 7.05 0.75 6.27
C SER A 130 6.50 2.18 6.20
N LEU A 131 7.15 3.15 6.88
CA LEU A 131 6.77 4.56 6.81
C LEU A 131 6.94 5.14 5.39
N MET A 132 8.06 4.84 4.71
CA MET A 132 8.26 5.25 3.30
C MET A 132 7.23 4.63 2.35
N TRP A 133 6.76 3.41 2.65
CA TRP A 133 5.71 2.74 1.87
C TRP A 133 4.36 3.45 2.04
N SER A 134 3.99 3.81 3.27
CA SER A 134 2.75 4.54 3.59
C SER A 134 2.75 5.99 3.06
N LEU A 135 3.90 6.67 3.08
CA LEU A 135 4.02 8.08 2.69
C LEU A 135 4.05 8.33 1.17
N ARG A 136 4.25 7.28 0.35
CA ARG A 136 4.27 7.33 -1.14
C ARG A 136 4.91 8.60 -1.73
N PRO A 137 6.16 8.97 -1.36
CA PRO A 137 6.72 10.33 -1.55
C PRO A 137 6.91 10.81 -3.01
N PHE A 138 6.55 10.00 -4.01
CA PHE A 138 6.53 10.35 -5.44
C PHE A 138 5.11 10.41 -6.02
N VAL A 139 4.07 10.27 -5.18
CA VAL A 139 2.66 10.22 -5.58
C VAL A 139 1.91 11.38 -4.93
N GLU A 140 1.51 12.34 -5.75
CA GLU A 140 0.61 13.43 -5.38
C GLU A 140 -0.85 12.95 -5.47
N ASP A 141 -1.49 12.73 -4.32
CA ASP A 141 -2.85 12.21 -4.25
C ASP A 141 -3.87 13.11 -4.97
N GLU A 142 -3.66 14.43 -5.05
CA GLU A 142 -4.53 15.33 -5.82
C GLU A 142 -4.57 14.99 -7.32
N ILE A 143 -3.44 14.56 -7.90
CA ILE A 143 -3.34 14.21 -9.32
C ILE A 143 -3.98 12.83 -9.57
N VAL A 144 -3.77 11.88 -8.66
CA VAL A 144 -4.42 10.55 -8.71
C VAL A 144 -5.94 10.68 -8.54
N ASN A 145 -6.40 11.49 -7.59
CA ASN A 145 -7.82 11.78 -7.38
C ASN A 145 -8.45 12.58 -8.53
N ARG A 146 -7.69 13.46 -9.21
CA ARG A 146 -8.13 14.06 -10.49
C ARG A 146 -8.29 13.00 -11.57
N ALA A 147 -7.36 12.05 -11.69
CA ALA A 147 -7.45 10.97 -12.66
C ALA A 147 -8.66 10.05 -12.39
N TRP A 148 -8.96 9.74 -11.13
CA TRP A 148 -10.15 8.96 -10.77
C TRP A 148 -11.46 9.68 -11.09
N LYS A 149 -11.53 11.02 -10.98
CA LYS A 149 -12.69 11.84 -11.44
C LYS A 149 -12.86 11.87 -12.97
N TRP A 150 -11.96 11.25 -13.71
CA TRP A 150 -12.09 10.99 -15.15
C TRP A 150 -12.40 9.50 -15.42
N ILE A 151 -12.82 8.75 -14.40
CA ILE A 151 -13.17 7.31 -14.42
C ILE A 151 -14.43 7.00 -13.57
N TYR A 152 -14.97 7.99 -12.83
CA TYR A 152 -15.40 8.04 -11.43
C TYR A 152 -16.14 9.38 -11.24
#